data_AF-A0A7V9ZGM8-F1
#
_entry.id   AF-A0A7V9ZGM8-F1
#
_cell.length_a   1.000
_cell.length_b   1.000
_cell.length_c   1.000
_cell.angle_alpha   90.00
_cell.angle_beta   90.00
_cell.angle_gamma   90.00
#
_symmetry.space_group_name_H-M   'P 1'
#
loop_
_entity.id
_entity.type
_entity.pdbx_description
1 polymer ?
#
loop_
_entity_poly.entity_id
_entity_poly.type
_entity_poly.pdbx_seq_one_letter_code
_entity_poly.pdbx_strand_id
1 'polypeptide(L)' 'MKRLNLRDVPDDVYEALVAAAEASGRSLNSFVVDRLRKTVELLRLPGYVDSYLPPSNTGISLEEAAAAIRAARDAQ' A
#
# COMPACT_ATOMS: atom_id res chain seq x y z
N MET A 1 10.16 -10.53 17.11
CA MET A 1 9.95 -10.54 15.64
C MET A 1 10.16 -11.94 15.10
N LYS A 2 9.42 -12.34 14.06
CA LYS A 2 9.65 -13.61 13.35
C LYS A 2 10.66 -13.36 12.22
N ARG A 3 11.49 -14.36 11.91
CA ARG A 3 12.44 -14.31 10.79
C ARG A 3 11.83 -15.01 9.59
N LEU A 4 11.95 -14.39 8.42
CA LEU A 4 11.55 -14.95 7.14
C LEU A 4 12.81 -15.08 6.27
N ASN A 5 13.03 -16.26 5.71
CA ASN A 5 14.09 -16.47 4.72
C ASN A 5 13.42 -16.60 3.36
N LEU A 6 13.68 -15.63 2.49
CA LEU A 6 13.26 -15.69 1.09
C LEU A 6 14.22 -16.63 0.35
N ARG A 7 13.65 -17.58 -0.39
CA ARG A 7 14.38 -18.51 -1.26
C ARG A 7 13.82 -18.37 -2.67
N ASP A 8 14.61 -18.76 -3.66
CA ASP A 8 14.20 -18.80 -5.06
C ASP A 8 13.75 -17.43 -5.58
N VAL A 9 14.42 -16.35 -5.13
CA VAL A 9 14.21 -15.00 -5.64
C VAL A 9 14.95 -14.89 -6.98
N PRO A 10 14.25 -14.58 -8.10
CA PRO A 10 14.91 -14.37 -9.38
C PRO A 10 15.94 -13.24 -9.30
N ASP A 11 17.07 -13.39 -10.01
CA ASP A 11 18.20 -12.47 -9.93
C ASP A 11 17.79 -11.03 -10.30
N ASP A 12 16.98 -10.86 -11.34
CA ASP A 12 16.45 -9.56 -11.78
C ASP A 12 15.61 -8.89 -10.70
N VAL A 13 14.78 -9.66 -9.99
CA VAL A 13 13.98 -9.17 -8.86
C VAL A 13 14.87 -8.80 -7.69
N TYR A 14 15.90 -9.59 -7.40
CA TYR A 14 16.84 -9.30 -6.33
C TYR A 14 17.60 -7.99 -6.61
N GLU A 15 18.13 -7.82 -7.81
CA GLU A 15 18.82 -6.61 -8.25
C GLU A 15 17.93 -5.36 -8.16
N ALA A 16 16.69 -5.46 -8.64
CA ALA A 16 15.73 -4.36 -8.55
C ALA A 16 15.43 -3.96 -7.08
N LEU A 17 15.32 -4.93 -6.18
CA LEU A 17 15.11 -4.68 -4.75
C LEU A 17 16.34 -4.03 -4.09
N VAL A 18 17.55 -4.44 -4.46
CA VAL A 18 18.80 -3.82 -3.98
C VAL A 18 18.87 -2.37 -4.43
N ALA A 19 18.70 -2.10 -5.73
CA ALA A 19 18.73 -0.75 -6.27
C ALA A 19 17.68 0.16 -5.60
N ALA A 20 16.47 -0.35 -5.38
CA ALA A 20 15.41 0.39 -4.70
C ALA A 20 15.73 0.66 -3.21
N ALA A 21 16.37 -0.29 -2.52
CA ALA A 21 16.80 -0.12 -1.14
C ALA A 21 17.89 0.96 -1.03
N GLU A 22 18.90 0.92 -1.91
CA GLU A 22 19.98 1.89 -1.99
C GLU A 22 19.48 3.30 -2.31
N ALA A 23 18.60 3.43 -3.31
CA ALA A 23 17.96 4.71 -3.65
C ALA A 23 17.18 5.32 -2.47
N SER A 24 16.68 4.47 -1.56
CA SER A 24 15.99 4.91 -0.34
C SER A 24 16.91 5.14 0.88
N GLY A 25 18.22 4.89 0.75
CA GLY A 25 19.20 5.00 1.85
C GLY A 25 19.01 3.95 2.94
N ARG A 26 18.45 2.78 2.61
CA ARG A 26 18.05 1.74 3.57
C ARG A 26 18.73 0.42 3.27
N SER A 27 18.90 -0.41 4.30
CA SER A 27 19.33 -1.80 4.08
C SER A 27 18.23 -2.60 3.36
N LEU A 28 18.61 -3.52 2.48
CA LEU A 28 17.70 -4.39 1.73
C LEU A 28 16.66 -5.06 2.64
N ASN A 29 17.09 -5.64 3.76
CA ASN A 29 16.18 -6.28 4.70
C ASN A 29 15.13 -5.30 5.26
N SER A 30 15.54 -4.09 5.67
CA SER A 30 14.59 -3.11 6.20
C SER A 30 13.62 -2.61 5.13
N PHE A 31 14.09 -2.46 3.89
CA PHE A 31 13.28 -2.06 2.73
C PHE A 31 12.23 -3.12 2.41
N VAL A 32 12.65 -4.39 2.28
CA VAL A 32 11.76 -5.51 1.98
C VAL A 32 10.71 -5.70 3.08
N VAL A 33 11.09 -5.63 4.35
CA VAL A 33 10.13 -5.74 5.47
C VAL A 33 9.08 -4.63 5.42
N ASP A 34 9.46 -3.41 5.08
CA ASP A 34 8.51 -2.29 4.92
C ASP A 34 7.57 -2.50 3.72
N ARG A 35 8.08 -3.03 2.60
CA ARG A 35 7.23 -3.40 1.47
C ARG A 35 6.27 -4.52 1.80
N LEU A 36 6.70 -5.55 2.52
CA LEU A 36 5.81 -6.61 3.01
C LEU A 36 4.71 -6.05 3.92
N ARG A 37 5.02 -5.09 4.80
CA ARG A 37 4.02 -4.41 5.63
C ARG A 37 2.97 -3.70 4.78
N LYS A 38 3.40 -2.91 3.80
CA LYS A 38 2.50 -2.21 2.86
C LYS A 38 1.63 -3.19 2.08
N THR A 39 2.18 -4.31 1.63
CA THR A 39 1.40 -5.37 0.97
C THR A 39 0.34 -5.94 1.90
N VAL A 40 0.66 -6.20 3.17
CA VAL A 40 -0.31 -6.68 4.16
C VAL A 40 -1.42 -5.65 4.41
N GLU A 41 -1.10 -4.35 4.43
CA GLU A 41 -2.10 -3.28 4.53
C GLU A 41 -3.06 -3.31 3.33
N LEU A 42 -2.53 -3.49 2.11
CA LEU A 42 -3.34 -3.62 0.90
C LEU A 42 -4.22 -4.88 0.93
N LEU A 43 -3.71 -6.01 1.42
CA LEU A 43 -4.48 -7.24 1.56
C LEU A 43 -5.64 -7.11 2.56
N ARG A 44 -5.58 -6.13 3.47
CA ARG A 44 -6.65 -5.83 4.43
C ARG A 44 -7.70 -4.88 3.87
N LEU A 45 -7.43 -4.20 2.75
CA LEU A 45 -8.37 -3.25 2.15
C LEU A 45 -9.72 -3.88 1.79
N PRO A 46 -9.81 -5.09 1.20
CA PRO A 46 -11.11 -5.71 0.92
C PRO A 46 -11.95 -5.87 2.19
N GLY A 47 -11.36 -6.43 3.25
CA GLY A 47 -12.04 -6.55 4.54
C GLY A 47 -12.41 -5.21 5.17
N TYR A 48 -11.58 -4.18 4.99
CA TYR A 48 -11.93 -2.82 5.40
C TYR A 48 -13.14 -2.29 4.65
N VAL A 49 -13.15 -2.39 3.32
CA VAL A 49 -14.26 -1.95 2.45
C VAL A 49 -15.55 -2.70 2.79
N ASP A 50 -15.47 -4.01 2.99
CA ASP A 50 -16.62 -4.85 3.34
C ASP A 50 -17.18 -4.52 4.75
N SER A 51 -16.31 -4.11 5.67
CA SER A 51 -16.69 -3.71 7.04
C SER A 51 -17.05 -2.23 7.19
N TYR A 52 -16.82 -1.43 6.15
CA TYR A 52 -16.98 0.01 6.23
C TYR A 52 -18.46 0.38 6.28
N LEU A 53 -18.91 0.83 7.44
CA LEU A 53 -20.23 1.44 7.57
C LEU A 53 -20.12 2.92 7.18
N PRO A 54 -20.72 3.36 6.06
CA PRO A 54 -20.65 4.75 5.66
C PRO A 54 -21.28 5.64 6.74
N PRO A 55 -20.63 6.77 7.10
CA PRO A 55 -21.18 7.69 8.07
C PRO A 55 -22.54 8.18 7.58
N SER A 56 -23.56 7.97 8.41
CA SER A 56 -24.93 8.35 8.12
C SER A 56 -25.19 9.79 8.59
N ASN A 57 -26.16 10.48 8.01
CA ASN A 57 -26.54 11.85 8.38
C ASN A 57 -25.43 12.91 8.23
N THR A 58 -24.49 12.70 7.32
CA THR A 58 -23.44 13.68 7.01
C THR A 58 -23.97 14.89 6.23
N GLY A 59 -25.17 14.79 5.64
CA GLY A 59 -25.71 15.80 4.72
C GLY A 59 -25.00 15.83 3.37
N ILE A 60 -24.05 14.91 3.13
CA ILE A 60 -23.29 14.79 1.89
C ILE A 60 -23.86 13.66 1.06
N SER A 61 -24.26 13.97 -0.18
CA SER A 61 -24.69 12.99 -1.15
C SER A 61 -23.50 12.19 -1.71
N LEU A 62 -23.76 10.98 -2.19
CA LEU A 62 -22.75 10.16 -2.87
C LEU A 62 -22.17 10.87 -4.10
N GLU A 63 -22.97 11.69 -4.78
CA GLU A 63 -22.55 12.43 -5.96
C GLU A 63 -21.55 13.54 -5.61
N GLU A 64 -21.80 14.28 -4.52
CA GLU A 64 -20.86 15.27 -3.99
C GLU A 64 -19.54 14.62 -3.55
N ALA A 65 -19.63 13.47 -2.86
CA ALA A 65 -18.44 12.71 -2.48
C ALA A 65 -17.63 12.23 -3.71
N ALA A 66 -18.30 11.70 -4.73
CA ALA A 66 -17.66 11.25 -5.96
C ALA A 66 -17.05 12.42 -6.76
N ALA A 67 -17.73 13.58 -6.79
CA ALA A 67 -17.21 14.79 -7.41
C ALA A 67 -15.92 15.26 -6.72
N ALA A 68 -15.89 15.27 -5.38
CA ALA A 68 -14.70 15.64 -4.62
C ALA A 68 -13.51 14.71 -4.88
N ILE A 69 -13.73 13.39 -4.94
CA ILE A 69 -12.68 12.41 -5.24
C ILE A 69 -12.11 12.63 -6.65
N ARG A 70 -12.96 12.86 -7.65
CA ARG A 70 -12.53 13.15 -9.02
C ARG A 70 -11.69 14.43 -9.08
N ALA A 71 -12.15 15.51 -8.45
CA ALA A 71 -11.41 16.77 -8.40
C ALA A 71 -10.04 16.64 -7.74
N ALA A 72 -9.93 15.86 -6.65
CA ALA A 72 -8.66 15.60 -5.98
C ALA A 72 -7.69 14.78 -6.85
N ARG A 73 -8.20 13.79 -7.59
CA ARG A 73 -7.40 12.97 -8.51
C ARG A 73 -6.85 13.79 -9.67
N ASP A 74 -7.67 14.66 -10.25
CA ASP A 74 -7.29 15.46 -11.41
C ASP A 74 -6.34 16.63 -11.05
N ALA A 75 -6.12 16.88 -9.75
CA ALA A 75 -5.17 17.86 -9.22
C ALA A 75 -3.79 17.29 -8.85
N GLN A 76 -3.57 15.98 -9.00
CA GLN A 76 -2.29 15.29 -8.84
C GLN A 76 -1.62 15.03 -10.19
#